data_AF-A0A9D8PY95-F1
#
_entry.id   AF-A0A9D8PY95-F1
#
_cell.length_a   1.000
_cell.length_b   1.000
_cell.length_c   1.000
_cell.angle_alpha   90.00
_cell.angle_beta   90.00
_cell.angle_gamma   90.00
#
_symmetry.space_group_name_H-M   'P 1'
#
loop_
_entity.id
_entity.type
_entity.pdbx_description
1 polymer ?
#
loop_
_entity_poly.entity_id
_entity_poly.type
_entity_poly.pdbx_seq_one_letter_code
_entity_poly.pdbx_strand_id
1 'polypeptide(L)'
;MREALHSLWTSVSSIPHAAQILATAYVLYLVLLAGYIVLQKREPVATLSWILSLAALPYIGLFVFYVLGPQKIVRQRLRRGRSREGMEAYNTVCPADAHCTELARIGQATTGLPPSTATAVDWLVDGAATYAAILAAVAGATRHVNLEYYIFEPDHAGTALRDALAERARAGVKVRLLLDAV
;
A
#
# COMPACT_ATOMS: atom_id res chain seq x y z
N MET A 1 -1.30 25.52 -48.81
CA MET A 1 -1.59 25.11 -47.41
C MET A 1 -2.89 25.71 -46.87
N ARG A 2 -3.10 27.03 -47.00
CA ARG A 2 -4.36 27.70 -46.58
C ARG A 2 -5.61 27.22 -47.34
N GLU A 3 -5.49 26.94 -48.63
CA GLU A 3 -6.61 26.45 -49.47
C GLU A 3 -7.00 25.00 -49.16
N ALA A 4 -6.03 24.12 -48.87
CA ALA A 4 -6.29 22.76 -48.44
C ALA A 4 -7.00 22.70 -47.07
N LEU A 5 -6.66 23.63 -46.16
CA LEU A 5 -7.37 23.80 -44.88
C LEU A 5 -8.80 24.28 -45.09
N HIS A 6 -9.03 25.20 -46.04
CA HIS A 6 -10.38 25.65 -46.37
C HIS A 6 -11.24 24.56 -47.04
N SER A 7 -10.67 23.77 -47.95
CA SER A 7 -11.41 22.69 -48.62
C SER A 7 -11.74 21.53 -47.67
N LEU A 8 -10.85 21.24 -46.72
CA LEU A 8 -11.11 20.29 -45.64
C LEU A 8 -12.18 20.83 -44.68
N TRP A 9 -12.13 22.11 -44.33
CA TRP A 9 -13.12 22.74 -43.45
C TRP A 9 -14.52 22.75 -44.07
N THR A 10 -14.64 23.10 -45.35
CA THR A 10 -15.93 23.09 -46.05
C THR A 10 -16.45 21.66 -46.19
N SER A 11 -15.60 20.69 -46.53
CA SER A 11 -15.99 19.27 -46.62
C SER A 11 -16.47 18.72 -45.27
N VAL A 12 -15.79 19.02 -44.17
CA VAL A 12 -16.20 18.59 -42.82
C VAL A 12 -17.47 19.30 -42.36
N SER A 13 -17.64 20.58 -42.68
CA SER A 13 -18.86 21.34 -42.36
C SER A 13 -20.07 20.94 -43.22
N SER A 14 -19.85 20.29 -44.37
CA SER A 14 -20.90 19.85 -45.28
C SER A 14 -21.56 18.54 -44.86
N ILE A 15 -20.97 17.83 -43.89
CA ILE A 15 -21.54 16.58 -43.35
C ILE A 15 -22.69 16.96 -42.41
N PRO A 16 -23.94 16.55 -42.73
CA PRO A 16 -25.08 16.85 -41.89
C PRO A 16 -24.88 16.23 -40.50
N HIS A 17 -25.20 17.01 -39.46
CA HIS A 17 -25.10 16.60 -38.05
C HIS A 17 -23.68 16.31 -37.54
N ALA A 18 -22.61 16.58 -38.29
CA ALA A 18 -21.23 16.32 -37.83
C ALA A 18 -20.88 17.01 -36.51
N ALA A 19 -21.29 18.26 -36.33
CA ALA A 19 -21.12 18.99 -35.07
C ALA A 19 -21.87 18.32 -33.91
N GLN A 20 -23.06 17.78 -34.17
CA GLN A 20 -23.87 17.09 -33.16
C GLN A 20 -23.24 15.75 -32.80
N ILE A 21 -22.78 14.96 -33.78
CA ILE A 21 -22.08 13.68 -33.56
C ILE A 21 -20.82 13.89 -32.72
N LEU A 22 -20.00 14.91 -33.06
CA LEU A 22 -18.79 15.24 -32.30
C LEU A 22 -19.11 15.71 -30.88
N ALA A 23 -20.15 16.54 -30.70
CA ALA A 23 -20.60 16.97 -29.39
C ALA A 23 -21.12 15.80 -28.55
N THR A 24 -21.93 14.91 -29.12
CA THR A 24 -22.45 13.72 -28.43
C THR A 24 -21.32 12.76 -28.05
N ALA A 25 -20.36 12.53 -28.95
CA ALA A 25 -19.18 11.71 -28.67
C ALA A 25 -18.32 12.29 -27.54
N TYR A 26 -18.16 13.61 -27.50
CA TYR A 26 -17.43 14.30 -26.45
C TYR A 26 -18.14 14.20 -25.09
N VAL A 27 -19.46 14.41 -25.06
CA VAL A 27 -20.28 14.25 -23.84
C VAL A 27 -20.21 12.81 -23.33
N LEU A 28 -20.35 11.83 -24.22
CA LEU A 28 -20.24 10.41 -23.87
C LEU A 28 -18.87 10.09 -23.27
N TYR A 29 -17.79 10.61 -23.88
CA TYR A 29 -16.43 10.45 -23.36
C TYR A 29 -16.27 11.04 -21.96
N LEU A 30 -16.80 12.24 -21.70
CA LEU A 30 -16.74 12.87 -20.37
C LEU A 30 -17.51 12.06 -19.31
N VAL A 31 -18.69 11.54 -19.65
CA VAL A 31 -19.49 10.71 -18.74
C VAL A 31 -18.78 9.40 -18.41
N LEU A 32 -18.24 8.71 -19.43
CA LEU A 32 -17.49 7.47 -19.23
C LEU A 32 -16.21 7.71 -18.42
N LEU A 33 -15.49 8.81 -18.68
CA LEU A 33 -14.29 9.19 -17.95
C LEU A 33 -14.63 9.52 -16.48
N ALA A 34 -15.69 10.29 -16.23
CA ALA A 34 -16.14 10.60 -14.87
C ALA A 34 -16.54 9.33 -14.11
N GLY A 35 -17.32 8.45 -14.73
CA GLY A 35 -17.70 7.16 -14.14
C GLY A 35 -16.49 6.28 -13.83
N TYR A 36 -15.52 6.20 -14.76
CA TYR A 36 -14.27 5.48 -14.55
C TYR A 36 -13.47 6.03 -13.37
N ILE A 37 -13.35 7.36 -13.23
CA ILE A 37 -12.63 7.99 -12.11
C ILE A 37 -13.34 7.71 -10.78
N VAL A 38 -14.67 7.84 -10.71
CA VAL A 38 -15.46 7.57 -9.50
C VAL A 38 -15.33 6.11 -9.05
N LEU A 39 -15.31 5.17 -10.00
CA LEU A 39 -15.17 3.75 -9.71
C LEU A 39 -13.78 3.35 -9.18
N GLN A 40 -12.76 4.22 -9.24
CA GLN A 40 -11.43 3.90 -8.71
C GLN A 40 -11.31 3.89 -7.17
N LYS A 41 -12.40 4.09 -6.40
CA LYS A 41 -12.38 4.14 -4.91
C LYS A 41 -11.23 5.01 -4.37
N ARG A 42 -11.06 6.21 -4.91
CA ARG A 42 -10.02 7.16 -4.47
C ARG A 42 -10.62 8.24 -3.58
N GLU A 43 -9.74 8.91 -2.82
CA GLU A 43 -10.07 10.05 -1.97
C GLU A 43 -11.05 11.02 -2.68
N PRO A 44 -12.26 11.25 -2.13
CA PRO A 44 -13.32 11.99 -2.79
C PRO A 44 -12.89 13.39 -3.25
N VAL A 45 -12.03 14.05 -2.47
CA VAL A 45 -11.52 15.39 -2.73
C VAL A 45 -10.70 15.44 -4.02
N ALA A 46 -9.74 14.53 -4.18
CA ALA A 46 -8.88 14.49 -5.37
C ALA A 46 -9.68 14.17 -6.64
N THR A 47 -10.69 13.30 -6.53
CA THR A 47 -11.59 12.94 -7.63
C THR A 47 -12.40 14.14 -8.10
N LEU A 48 -12.98 14.91 -7.16
CA LEU A 48 -13.72 16.14 -7.48
C LEU A 48 -12.83 17.20 -8.12
N SER A 49 -11.59 17.38 -7.64
CA SER A 49 -10.64 18.33 -8.24
C SER A 49 -10.31 18.01 -9.69
N TRP A 50 -10.12 16.73 -10.03
CA TRP A 50 -9.87 16.30 -11.41
C TRP A 50 -11.11 16.44 -12.30
N ILE A 51 -12.30 16.08 -11.82
CA ILE A 51 -13.55 16.26 -12.56
C ILE A 51 -13.80 17.75 -12.86
N LEU A 52 -13.63 18.62 -11.86
CA LEU A 52 -13.80 20.06 -12.02
C LEU A 52 -12.77 20.67 -12.98
N SER A 53 -11.52 20.24 -12.90
CA SER A 53 -10.44 20.71 -13.79
C SER A 53 -10.66 20.26 -15.24
N LEU A 54 -11.12 19.01 -15.44
CA LEU A 54 -11.49 18.48 -16.76
C LEU A 54 -12.72 19.19 -17.35
N ALA A 55 -13.67 19.58 -16.50
CA ALA A 55 -14.87 20.31 -16.91
C ALA A 55 -14.57 21.79 -17.25
N ALA A 56 -13.75 22.46 -16.43
CA ALA A 56 -13.43 23.88 -16.60
C ALA A 56 -12.50 24.15 -17.79
N LEU A 57 -11.58 23.22 -18.08
CA LEU A 57 -10.58 23.36 -19.14
C LEU A 57 -10.57 22.10 -20.02
N PRO A 58 -11.46 22.03 -21.03
CA PRO A 58 -11.46 20.90 -21.95
C PRO A 58 -10.09 20.78 -22.65
N TYR A 59 -9.63 19.54 -22.86
CA TYR A 59 -8.31 19.17 -23.41
C TYR A 59 -7.08 19.50 -22.54
N ILE A 60 -7.00 20.70 -21.95
CA ILE A 60 -5.89 21.07 -21.06
C ILE A 60 -5.96 20.26 -19.76
N GLY A 61 -7.16 20.13 -19.16
CA GLY A 61 -7.36 19.28 -17.99
C GLY A 61 -6.99 17.81 -18.27
N LEU A 62 -7.21 17.34 -19.50
CA LEU A 62 -6.85 15.98 -19.91
C LEU A 62 -5.34 15.81 -19.99
N PHE A 63 -4.63 16.79 -20.58
CA PHE A 63 -3.18 16.79 -20.62
C PHE A 63 -2.56 16.84 -19.21
N VAL A 64 -3.10 17.70 -18.34
CA VAL A 64 -2.66 17.82 -16.93
C VAL A 64 -2.93 16.52 -16.18
N PHE A 65 -4.08 15.88 -16.37
CA PHE A 65 -4.38 14.56 -15.80
C PHE A 65 -3.44 13.47 -16.30
N TYR A 66 -3.07 13.49 -17.58
CA TYR A 66 -2.16 12.50 -18.13
C TYR A 66 -0.75 12.61 -17.52
N VAL A 67 -0.25 13.84 -17.33
CA VAL A 67 1.11 14.10 -16.81
C VAL A 67 1.19 14.02 -15.29
N LEU A 68 0.23 14.63 -14.59
CA LEU A 68 0.22 14.80 -13.13
C LEU A 68 -0.85 13.96 -12.42
N GLY A 69 -1.62 13.17 -13.16
CA GLY A 69 -2.60 12.27 -12.59
C GLY A 69 -1.98 11.28 -11.61
N PRO A 70 -2.81 10.54 -10.86
CA PRO A 70 -2.36 9.77 -9.72
C PRO A 70 -1.39 8.64 -10.13
N GLN A 71 -0.09 8.93 -10.16
CA GLN A 71 0.93 7.92 -10.37
C GLN A 71 0.93 6.99 -9.16
N LYS A 72 0.62 5.72 -9.38
CA LYS A 72 0.74 4.71 -8.32
C LYS A 72 2.19 4.67 -7.87
N ILE A 73 2.45 4.86 -6.57
CA ILE A 73 3.79 4.72 -6.00
C ILE A 73 4.19 3.24 -6.05
N VAL A 74 4.73 2.78 -7.19
CA VAL A 74 5.18 1.38 -7.39
C VAL A 74 6.45 1.08 -6.57
N ARG A 75 7.17 2.13 -6.15
CA ARG A 75 8.46 2.03 -5.44
C ARG A 75 8.36 1.21 -4.13
N GLN A 76 7.21 1.27 -3.45
CA GLN A 76 7.00 0.50 -2.21
C GLN A 76 6.77 -0.99 -2.49
N ARG A 77 6.17 -1.35 -3.64
CA ARG A 77 5.95 -2.74 -4.06
C ARG A 77 7.27 -3.44 -4.41
N LEU A 78 8.17 -2.74 -5.11
CA LEU A 78 9.51 -3.26 -5.45
C LEU A 78 10.38 -3.46 -4.20
N ARG A 79 10.29 -2.56 -3.21
CA ARG A 79 11.00 -2.72 -1.93
C ARG A 79 10.50 -3.93 -1.13
N ARG A 80 9.20 -4.21 -1.12
CA ARG A 80 8.61 -5.39 -0.45
C ARG A 80 8.98 -6.72 -1.13
N GLY A 81 9.24 -6.72 -2.43
CA GLY A 81 9.75 -7.90 -3.14
C GLY A 81 11.13 -8.31 -2.65
N ARG A 82 12.04 -7.34 -2.48
CA ARG A 82 13.41 -7.58 -2.00
C ARG A 82 13.50 -8.04 -0.55
N SER A 83 12.59 -7.62 0.32
CA SER A 83 12.57 -8.14 1.71
C SER A 83 12.09 -9.60 1.79
N ARG A 84 11.46 -10.11 0.73
CA ARG A 84 11.03 -11.51 0.60
C ARG A 84 12.02 -12.39 -0.15
N GLU A 85 13.04 -11.78 -0.76
CA GLU A 85 14.11 -12.46 -1.48
C GLU A 85 14.91 -13.32 -0.47
N GLY A 86 14.85 -14.65 -0.62
CA GLY A 86 15.44 -15.62 0.32
C GLY A 86 14.43 -16.36 1.22
N MET A 87 13.14 -16.01 1.19
CA MET A 87 12.08 -16.69 1.94
C MET A 87 11.39 -17.82 1.15
N GLU A 88 11.93 -18.25 0.01
CA GLU A 88 11.15 -19.00 -0.98
C GLU A 88 11.08 -20.53 -0.78
N ALA A 89 11.71 -21.12 0.23
CA ALA A 89 11.86 -22.58 0.26
C ALA A 89 11.76 -23.25 1.65
N TYR A 90 10.74 -22.94 2.43
CA TYR A 90 10.37 -23.77 3.58
C TYR A 90 9.29 -24.80 3.20
N ASN A 91 9.59 -25.62 2.20
CA ASN A 91 8.71 -26.69 1.73
C ASN A 91 8.73 -27.95 2.64
N THR A 92 9.50 -27.91 3.73
CA THR A 92 9.75 -29.07 4.61
C THR A 92 9.29 -28.84 6.05
N VAL A 93 8.51 -27.79 6.33
CA VAL A 93 7.99 -27.53 7.68
C VAL A 93 6.99 -28.59 8.10
N CYS A 94 6.16 -29.01 7.15
CA CYS A 94 5.16 -30.02 7.41
C CYS A 94 5.75 -31.42 7.25
N PRO A 95 5.51 -32.33 8.21
CA PRO A 95 5.67 -33.77 7.94
C PRO A 95 4.75 -34.19 6.79
N ALA A 96 4.82 -35.46 6.36
CA ALA A 96 3.96 -36.03 5.32
C ALA A 96 2.48 -36.18 5.78
N ASP A 97 1.92 -35.10 6.33
CA ASP A 97 0.55 -34.94 6.77
C ASP A 97 -0.17 -33.99 5.81
N ALA A 98 -1.30 -34.45 5.29
CA ALA A 98 -2.10 -33.70 4.32
C ALA A 98 -2.71 -32.44 4.95
N HIS A 99 -3.06 -32.49 6.25
CA HIS A 99 -3.69 -31.37 6.93
C HIS A 99 -2.71 -30.21 7.15
N CYS A 100 -1.51 -30.50 7.65
CA CYS A 100 -0.45 -29.50 7.77
C CYS A 100 -0.12 -28.86 6.42
N THR A 101 0.00 -29.66 5.37
CA THR A 101 0.32 -29.18 4.02
C THR A 101 -0.73 -28.19 3.51
N GLU A 102 -2.01 -28.49 3.70
CA GLU A 102 -3.10 -27.61 3.28
C GLU A 102 -3.16 -26.33 4.12
N LEU A 103 -2.97 -26.42 5.44
CA LEU A 103 -2.90 -25.25 6.32
C LEU A 103 -1.73 -24.33 5.95
N ALA A 104 -0.55 -24.90 5.69
CA ALA A 104 0.62 -24.16 5.26
C ALA A 104 0.38 -23.44 3.91
N ARG A 105 -0.27 -24.14 2.97
CA ARG A 105 -0.65 -23.57 1.67
C ARG A 105 -1.61 -22.40 1.84
N ILE A 106 -2.66 -22.54 2.63
CA ILE A 106 -3.65 -21.48 2.88
C ILE A 106 -2.99 -20.28 3.57
N GLY A 107 -2.16 -20.53 4.59
CA GLY A 107 -1.41 -19.49 5.30
C GLY A 107 -0.50 -18.70 4.37
N GLN A 108 0.24 -19.37 3.49
CA GLN A 108 1.11 -18.72 2.52
C GLN A 108 0.33 -17.97 1.44
N ALA A 109 -0.78 -18.53 0.95
CA ALA A 109 -1.64 -17.85 -0.03
C ALA A 109 -2.25 -16.55 0.54
N THR A 110 -2.57 -16.55 1.84
CA THR A 110 -3.21 -15.40 2.51
C THR A 110 -2.19 -14.32 2.89
N THR A 111 -1.06 -14.72 3.47
CA THR A 111 -0.05 -13.77 4.02
C THR A 111 1.05 -13.43 3.01
N GLY A 112 1.27 -14.28 2.00
CA GLY A 112 2.43 -14.24 1.12
C GLY A 112 3.75 -14.51 1.85
N LEU A 113 3.72 -15.12 3.04
CA LEU A 113 4.88 -15.53 3.82
C LEU A 113 4.98 -17.06 3.82
N PRO A 114 6.18 -17.65 3.67
CA PRO A 114 6.35 -19.09 3.81
C PRO A 114 6.05 -19.53 5.25
N PRO A 115 5.66 -20.80 5.46
CA PRO A 115 5.62 -21.37 6.80
C PRO A 115 7.02 -21.40 7.42
N SER A 116 7.10 -21.34 8.76
CA SER A 116 8.35 -21.49 9.52
C SER A 116 8.15 -22.52 10.64
N THR A 117 9.24 -23.14 11.07
CA THR A 117 9.24 -24.03 12.26
C THR A 117 9.44 -23.22 13.53
N ALA A 118 8.87 -23.71 14.64
CA ALA A 118 9.19 -23.27 15.99
C ALA A 118 9.53 -24.49 16.86
N THR A 119 10.49 -24.35 17.76
CA THR A 119 10.88 -25.43 18.68
C THR A 119 9.99 -25.48 19.92
N ALA A 120 9.47 -24.32 20.35
CA ALA A 120 8.61 -24.17 21.50
C ALA A 120 7.60 -23.06 21.24
N VAL A 121 6.42 -23.17 21.87
CA VAL A 121 5.36 -22.17 21.81
C VAL A 121 4.83 -21.99 23.22
N ASP A 122 5.00 -20.77 23.75
CA ASP A 122 4.48 -20.40 25.07
C ASP A 122 3.22 -19.53 24.89
N TRP A 123 2.15 -19.94 25.55
CA TRP A 123 0.89 -19.20 25.54
C TRP A 123 0.88 -18.18 26.66
N LEU A 124 0.96 -16.90 26.31
CA LEU A 124 0.86 -15.79 27.24
C LEU A 124 -0.60 -15.36 27.33
N VAL A 125 -1.22 -15.64 28.47
CA VAL A 125 -2.58 -15.21 28.77
C VAL A 125 -2.48 -13.87 29.48
N ASP A 126 -3.21 -12.87 29.02
CA ASP A 126 -3.26 -11.49 29.54
C ASP A 126 -2.05 -10.57 29.24
N GLY A 127 -2.25 -9.28 29.57
CA GLY A 127 -1.27 -8.23 29.33
C GLY A 127 -0.09 -8.24 30.32
N ALA A 128 -0.29 -8.70 31.55
CA ALA A 128 0.77 -8.74 32.56
C ALA A 128 1.80 -9.81 32.23
N ALA A 129 1.35 -11.02 31.86
CA ALA A 129 2.23 -12.10 31.41
C ALA A 129 2.96 -11.71 30.12
N THR A 130 2.23 -11.12 29.16
CA THR A 130 2.81 -10.65 27.89
C THR A 130 3.88 -9.59 28.12
N TYR A 131 3.59 -8.59 28.95
CA TYR A 131 4.51 -7.50 29.24
C TYR A 131 5.77 -7.98 29.99
N ALA A 132 5.61 -8.87 30.97
CA ALA A 132 6.74 -9.49 31.67
C ALA A 132 7.65 -10.28 30.72
N ALA A 133 7.07 -11.05 29.80
CA ALA A 133 7.83 -11.80 28.81
C ALA A 133 8.60 -10.89 27.84
N ILE A 134 7.99 -9.77 27.41
CA ILE A 134 8.66 -8.77 26.56
C ILE A 134 9.87 -8.17 27.29
N LEU A 135 9.72 -7.73 28.54
CA LEU A 135 10.84 -7.18 29.31
C LEU A 135 11.96 -8.21 29.51
N ALA A 136 11.62 -9.46 29.81
CA ALA A 136 12.59 -10.54 29.93
C ALA A 136 13.34 -10.78 28.62
N ALA A 137 12.64 -10.79 27.47
CA ALA A 137 13.25 -10.95 26.16
C ALA A 137 14.18 -9.78 25.81
N VAL A 138 13.79 -8.54 26.13
CA VAL A 138 14.63 -7.35 25.97
C VAL A 138 15.88 -7.46 26.84
N ALA A 139 15.73 -7.81 28.12
CA ALA A 139 16.85 -8.00 29.05
C ALA A 139 17.77 -9.18 28.67
N GLY A 140 17.28 -10.16 27.93
CA GLY A 140 18.09 -11.27 27.40
C GLY A 140 18.79 -10.97 26.07
N ALA A 141 18.46 -9.87 25.40
CA ALA A 141 18.94 -9.62 24.04
C ALA A 141 20.45 -9.29 24.01
N THR A 142 21.17 -9.92 23.08
CA THR A 142 22.63 -9.79 22.93
C THR A 142 23.05 -9.11 21.63
N ARG A 143 22.24 -9.16 20.57
CA ARG A 143 22.59 -8.63 19.23
C ARG A 143 21.71 -7.47 18.80
N HIS A 144 20.39 -7.67 18.84
CA HIS A 144 19.45 -6.65 18.43
C HIS A 144 18.08 -6.86 19.09
N VAL A 145 17.33 -5.77 19.20
CA VAL A 145 15.92 -5.74 19.54
C VAL A 145 15.20 -4.95 18.45
N ASN A 146 14.23 -5.57 17.78
CA ASN A 146 13.32 -4.86 16.89
C ASN A 146 11.93 -4.91 17.53
N LEU A 147 11.33 -3.75 17.72
CA LEU A 147 10.04 -3.61 18.37
C LEU A 147 9.14 -2.69 17.55
N GLU A 148 7.89 -3.09 17.37
CA GLU A 148 6.86 -2.33 16.66
C GLU A 148 5.63 -2.24 17.57
N TYR A 149 5.14 -1.01 17.83
CA TYR A 149 4.00 -0.75 18.70
C TYR A 149 3.05 0.27 18.08
N TYR A 150 1.75 0.04 18.25
CA TYR A 150 0.69 0.95 17.81
C TYR A 150 0.52 2.13 18.78
N ILE A 151 0.48 1.88 20.09
CA ILE A 151 0.38 2.91 21.15
C ILE A 151 1.58 2.76 22.08
N PHE A 152 2.28 3.86 22.33
CA PHE A 152 3.39 3.94 23.27
C PHE A 152 3.28 5.23 24.08
N GLU A 153 2.89 5.10 25.35
CA GLU A 153 2.65 6.23 26.23
C GLU A 153 3.69 6.29 27.36
N PRO A 154 3.99 7.47 27.91
CA PRO A 154 4.90 7.62 29.05
C PRO A 154 4.23 7.23 30.38
N ASP A 155 3.51 6.11 30.41
CA ASP A 155 2.93 5.52 31.62
C ASP A 155 3.93 4.58 32.30
N HIS A 156 3.49 3.83 33.33
CA HIS A 156 4.36 2.90 34.04
C HIS A 156 4.93 1.81 33.12
N ALA A 157 4.14 1.31 32.17
CA ALA A 157 4.58 0.26 31.25
C ALA A 157 5.51 0.81 30.16
N GLY A 158 5.10 1.86 29.44
CA GLY A 158 5.93 2.45 28.40
C GLY A 158 7.24 3.02 28.95
N THR A 159 7.23 3.59 30.16
CA THR A 159 8.46 4.06 30.83
C THR A 159 9.41 2.92 31.14
N ALA A 160 8.93 1.83 31.76
CA ALA A 160 9.79 0.70 32.09
C ALA A 160 10.34 0.00 30.83
N LEU A 161 9.53 -0.14 29.78
CA LEU A 161 9.98 -0.70 28.50
C LEU A 161 11.01 0.22 27.81
N ARG A 162 10.78 1.53 27.79
CA ARG A 162 11.74 2.52 27.29
C ARG A 162 13.08 2.39 28.01
N ASP A 163 13.07 2.30 29.34
CA ASP A 163 14.28 2.25 30.14
C ASP A 163 15.06 0.95 29.92
N ALA A 164 14.36 -0.19 29.80
CA ALA A 164 14.98 -1.47 29.43
C ALA A 164 15.60 -1.42 28.03
N LEU A 165 14.91 -0.84 27.05
CA LEU A 165 15.44 -0.66 25.69
C LEU A 165 16.65 0.26 25.68
N ALA A 166 16.62 1.36 26.45
CA ALA A 166 17.74 2.30 26.56
C ALA A 166 18.96 1.66 27.24
N GLU A 167 18.75 0.83 28.27
CA GLU A 167 19.80 0.05 28.91
C GLU A 167 20.49 -0.90 27.92
N ARG A 168 19.72 -1.69 27.17
CA ARG A 168 20.26 -2.57 26.12
C ARG A 168 21.01 -1.81 25.03
N ALA A 169 20.49 -0.67 24.61
CA ALA A 169 21.16 0.18 23.63
C ALA A 169 22.52 0.68 24.15
N ARG A 170 22.59 1.09 25.42
CA ARG A 170 23.86 1.48 26.07
C ARG A 170 24.83 0.29 26.21
N ALA A 171 24.32 -0.91 26.41
CA ALA A 171 25.10 -2.15 26.41
C ALA A 171 25.58 -2.59 25.01
N GLY A 172 25.31 -1.80 23.95
CA GLY A 172 25.78 -2.06 22.58
C GLY A 172 24.84 -2.94 21.75
N VAL A 173 23.68 -3.32 22.29
CA VAL A 173 22.65 -4.06 21.54
C VAL A 173 21.97 -3.11 20.55
N LYS A 174 21.79 -3.53 19.30
CA LYS A 174 21.13 -2.70 18.29
C LYS A 174 19.62 -2.65 18.53
N VAL A 175 19.12 -1.56 19.09
CA VAL A 175 17.69 -1.36 19.36
C VAL A 175 17.03 -0.54 18.25
N ARG A 176 15.91 -1.02 17.73
CA ARG A 176 15.05 -0.33 16.75
C ARG A 176 13.61 -0.36 17.23
N LEU A 177 13.04 0.81 17.49
CA LEU A 177 11.64 0.97 17.85
C LEU A 177 10.90 1.67 16.71
N LEU A 178 9.85 1.05 16.20
CA LEU A 178 8.91 1.62 15.24
C LEU A 178 7.60 1.90 15.96
N LEU A 179 7.14 3.14 15.90
CA LEU A 179 5.87 3.57 16.48
C LEU A 179 4.94 4.03 15.37
N ASP A 180 3.66 3.72 15.50
CA ASP A 180 2.64 4.34 14.66
C ASP A 180 2.48 5.81 15.09
N ALA A 181 2.48 6.71 14.10
CA ALA A 181 2.34 8.14 14.34
C ALA A 181 0.87 8.52 14.19
N VAL A 182 0.25 8.92 15.32
CA VAL A 182 -1.12 9.47 15.36
C VAL A 182 -1.09 10.97 15.09
#